data_AF-A0A967KEP8-F1
#
_entry.id   AF-A0A967KEP8-F1
#
_cell.length_a   1.000
_cell.length_b   1.000
_cell.length_c   1.000
_cell.angle_alpha   90.00
_cell.angle_beta   90.00
_cell.angle_gamma   90.00
#
_symmetry.space_group_name_H-M   'P 1'
#
loop_
_entity.id
_entity.type
_entity.pdbx_description
1 polymer ?
#
loop_
_entity_poly.entity_id
_entity_poly.type
_entity_poly.pdbx_seq_one_letter_code
_entity_poly.pdbx_strand_id
1 'polypeptide(L)'
;MRRDPKFETLEFRPARRLDVIDVRRILAANGREPVTRYPRGLYVSYHTTAGYVDPRLSARLDHDPEALRDFFQAFRTLFPPDAGYHHDQMERREELSEEQKSTEPRNADSHLTFIGAGMVSCVSYEQDDPQRPVWFVDLDGTNGPDRRRRRTSVIGYNEEELVARESLEVPVSAHPVDSVNLRDDRVGFLEQLQERIRDYGITKGRLDVRLAPDERHAGLTVNEYETLLMKHDLGEVLRNPFHYMAEKGKHVLQDPRSVPGKTLSYAQYDGVQVLNKLMDLFGVSESVVERLLNRMLAFPASRFLRMKRGISLPVMDEGEPGTGRIVEGTYQSPILVQWKKSHEGSRRMEVSFVRFR
;
A
#
# COMPACT_ATOMS: atom_id res chain seq x y z
N MET A 1 -26.97 -24.51 -2.49
CA MET A 1 -27.47 -23.41 -3.35
C MET A 1 -26.40 -22.32 -3.34
N ARG A 2 -25.77 -22.03 -4.48
CA ARG A 2 -24.77 -20.94 -4.57
C ARG A 2 -25.49 -19.61 -4.36
N ARG A 3 -24.91 -18.75 -3.53
CA ARG A 3 -25.46 -17.41 -3.25
C ARG A 3 -24.73 -16.41 -4.14
N ASP A 4 -25.44 -15.50 -4.78
CA ASP A 4 -24.79 -14.44 -5.55
C ASP A 4 -23.81 -13.64 -4.66
N PRO A 5 -22.68 -13.14 -5.20
CA PRO A 5 -21.74 -12.35 -4.43
C PRO A 5 -22.41 -11.14 -3.77
N LYS A 6 -22.14 -10.94 -2.49
CA LYS A 6 -22.67 -9.82 -1.70
C LYS A 6 -21.55 -8.88 -1.30
N PHE A 7 -21.81 -7.59 -1.34
CA PHE A 7 -20.88 -6.59 -0.84
C PHE A 7 -21.49 -5.85 0.35
N GLU A 8 -20.63 -5.42 1.28
CA GLU A 8 -20.98 -4.57 2.41
C GLU A 8 -19.91 -3.48 2.53
N THR A 9 -20.34 -2.27 2.84
CA THR A 9 -19.45 -1.13 3.07
C THR A 9 -19.52 -0.76 4.55
N LEU A 10 -18.35 -0.56 5.14
CA LEU A 10 -18.17 -0.17 6.53
C LEU A 10 -17.49 1.19 6.62
N GLU A 11 -17.85 1.94 7.65
CA GLU A 11 -17.12 3.10 8.09
C GLU A 11 -16.69 2.97 9.55
N PHE A 12 -15.49 3.42 9.86
CA PHE A 12 -14.98 3.48 11.22
C PHE A 12 -13.97 4.62 11.38
N ARG A 13 -13.61 4.91 12.63
CA ARG A 13 -12.60 5.92 12.99
C ARG A 13 -11.43 5.23 13.70
N PRO A 14 -10.20 5.30 13.18
CA PRO A 14 -9.02 4.82 13.90
C PRO A 14 -8.87 5.53 15.24
N ALA A 15 -8.30 4.87 16.24
CA ALA A 15 -8.10 5.45 17.57
C ALA A 15 -6.77 6.22 17.72
N ARG A 16 -5.85 6.05 16.77
CA ARG A 16 -4.48 6.55 16.80
C ARG A 16 -3.93 6.68 15.38
N ARG A 17 -2.80 7.37 15.24
CA ARG A 17 -2.10 7.55 13.96
C ARG A 17 -1.75 6.21 13.31
N LEU A 18 -0.98 5.36 14.01
CA LEU A 18 -0.75 3.96 13.62
C LEU A 18 -1.76 3.06 14.33
N ASP A 19 -2.81 2.60 13.66
CA ASP A 19 -3.80 1.69 14.23
C ASP A 19 -3.89 0.37 13.48
N VAL A 20 -4.18 -0.70 14.21
CA VAL A 20 -4.33 -2.05 13.68
C VAL A 20 -5.72 -2.52 14.07
N ILE A 21 -6.58 -2.71 13.07
CA ILE A 21 -8.03 -2.81 13.21
C ILE A 21 -8.48 -4.13 12.59
N ASP A 22 -9.19 -4.95 13.36
CA ASP A 22 -9.81 -6.18 12.83
C ASP A 22 -11.17 -5.85 12.20
N VAL A 23 -11.21 -5.90 10.86
CA VAL A 23 -12.43 -5.60 10.10
C VAL A 23 -13.50 -6.66 10.33
N ARG A 24 -13.13 -7.93 10.57
CA ARG A 24 -14.12 -9.00 10.84
C ARG A 24 -14.86 -8.76 12.16
N ARG A 25 -14.15 -8.31 13.20
CA ARG A 25 -14.77 -7.89 14.45
C ARG A 25 -15.74 -6.72 14.25
N ILE A 26 -15.41 -5.75 13.40
CA ILE A 26 -16.32 -4.64 13.06
C ILE A 26 -17.57 -5.16 12.32
N LEU A 27 -17.40 -6.03 11.32
CA LEU A 27 -18.52 -6.66 10.61
C LEU A 27 -19.45 -7.38 11.58
N ALA A 28 -18.90 -8.21 12.47
CA ALA A 28 -19.66 -8.95 13.47
C ALA A 28 -20.41 -8.02 14.43
N ALA A 29 -19.74 -7.00 14.97
CA ALA A 29 -20.35 -6.04 15.90
C ALA A 29 -21.49 -5.22 15.27
N ASN A 30 -21.49 -5.04 13.95
CA ASN A 30 -22.52 -4.31 13.21
C ASN A 30 -23.60 -5.24 12.60
N GLY A 31 -23.62 -6.53 12.95
CA GLY A 31 -24.60 -7.48 12.42
C GLY A 31 -24.46 -7.76 10.92
N ARG A 32 -23.29 -7.45 10.32
CA ARG A 32 -23.01 -7.62 8.88
C ARG A 32 -22.54 -9.04 8.55
N GLU A 33 -23.17 -10.02 9.17
CA GLU A 33 -22.93 -11.45 8.94
C GLU A 33 -23.14 -11.95 7.50
N PRO A 34 -23.99 -11.36 6.63
CA PRO A 34 -24.24 -11.93 5.31
C PRO A 34 -22.98 -12.18 4.47
N VAL A 35 -21.99 -11.28 4.56
CA VAL A 35 -20.73 -11.38 3.81
C VAL A 35 -19.73 -12.34 4.47
N THR A 36 -19.77 -12.49 5.79
CA THR A 36 -18.88 -13.44 6.51
C THR A 36 -19.33 -14.90 6.38
N ARG A 37 -20.55 -15.15 5.86
CA ARG A 37 -21.07 -16.50 5.59
C ARG A 37 -20.58 -17.12 4.27
N TYR A 38 -19.85 -16.37 3.45
CA TYR A 38 -19.24 -16.89 2.23
C TYR A 38 -17.90 -17.54 2.56
N PRO A 39 -17.44 -18.56 1.82
CA PRO A 39 -16.14 -19.18 2.07
C PRO A 39 -14.97 -18.23 1.77
N ARG A 40 -15.16 -17.21 0.92
CA ARG A 40 -14.13 -16.24 0.55
C ARG A 40 -14.63 -14.81 0.68
N GLY A 41 -13.71 -13.91 1.02
CA GLY A 41 -13.95 -12.48 1.16
C GLY A 41 -12.87 -11.65 0.46
N LEU A 42 -13.26 -10.71 -0.39
CA LEU A 42 -12.39 -9.67 -0.95
C LEU A 42 -12.57 -8.41 -0.11
N TYR A 43 -11.48 -7.90 0.44
CA TYR A 43 -11.47 -6.72 1.30
C TYR A 43 -10.82 -5.55 0.54
N VAL A 44 -11.49 -4.40 0.53
CA VAL A 44 -11.18 -3.25 -0.33
C VAL A 44 -11.06 -1.97 0.51
N SER A 45 -9.87 -1.36 0.48
CA SER A 45 -9.55 -0.07 1.09
C SER A 45 -9.54 1.02 0.03
N TYR A 46 -10.11 2.17 0.38
CA TYR A 46 -10.18 3.36 -0.46
C TYR A 46 -9.18 4.46 -0.07
N HIS A 47 -8.14 4.11 0.70
CA HIS A 47 -7.18 5.06 1.26
C HIS A 47 -5.77 4.81 0.74
N THR A 48 -4.96 5.85 0.71
CA THR A 48 -3.57 5.85 0.21
C THR A 48 -2.55 5.66 1.35
N THR A 49 -2.98 5.86 2.59
CA THR A 49 -2.20 5.69 3.82
C THR A 49 -2.82 4.68 4.79
N ALA A 50 -3.86 3.96 4.35
CA ALA A 50 -4.50 2.91 5.13
C ALA A 50 -4.98 1.78 4.21
N GLY A 51 -4.84 0.55 4.66
CA GLY A 51 -5.19 -0.60 3.85
C GLY A 51 -4.90 -1.92 4.54
N TYR A 52 -4.75 -2.97 3.76
CA TYR A 52 -4.68 -4.32 4.29
C TYR A 52 -3.27 -4.90 4.33
N VAL A 53 -3.09 -5.81 5.27
CA VAL A 53 -1.92 -6.66 5.37
C VAL A 53 -2.13 -7.89 4.48
N ASP A 54 -1.08 -8.30 3.76
CA ASP A 54 -1.08 -9.54 2.98
C ASP A 54 -1.33 -10.76 3.88
N PRO A 55 -2.15 -11.76 3.48
CA PRO A 55 -2.48 -12.89 4.36
C PRO A 55 -1.25 -13.70 4.77
N ARG A 56 -0.23 -13.78 3.91
CA ARG A 56 1.04 -14.47 4.22
C ARG A 56 1.85 -13.70 5.24
N LEU A 57 1.84 -12.36 5.18
CA LEU A 57 2.51 -11.53 6.17
C LEU A 57 1.78 -11.63 7.52
N SER A 58 0.45 -11.57 7.51
CA SER A 58 -0.39 -11.75 8.70
C SER A 58 -0.12 -13.11 9.37
N ALA A 59 -0.13 -14.21 8.60
CA ALA A 59 0.16 -15.55 9.12
C ALA A 59 1.60 -15.69 9.64
N ARG A 60 2.58 -15.06 9.00
CA ARG A 60 3.98 -15.08 9.44
C ARG A 60 4.20 -14.35 10.78
N LEU A 61 3.32 -13.40 11.10
CA LEU A 61 3.30 -12.69 12.37
C LEU A 61 2.27 -13.29 13.34
N ASP A 62 1.89 -14.54 13.13
CA ASP A 62 0.93 -15.30 13.95
C ASP A 62 -0.42 -14.59 14.15
N HIS A 63 -0.80 -13.76 13.19
CA HIS A 63 -1.98 -12.90 13.27
C HIS A 63 -2.01 -11.96 14.49
N ASP A 64 -0.88 -11.75 15.16
CA ASP A 64 -0.78 -10.94 16.38
C ASP A 64 -0.81 -9.43 16.06
N PRO A 65 -1.76 -8.66 16.62
CA PRO A 65 -1.81 -7.22 16.41
C PRO A 65 -0.60 -6.49 17.00
N GLU A 66 0.06 -7.01 18.04
CA GLU A 66 1.26 -6.37 18.60
C GLU A 66 2.47 -6.55 17.68
N ALA A 67 2.73 -7.78 17.22
CA ALA A 67 3.75 -8.07 16.21
C ALA A 67 3.56 -7.24 14.92
N LEU A 68 2.31 -7.02 14.50
CA LEU A 68 2.01 -6.12 13.38
C LEU A 68 2.35 -4.67 13.69
N ARG A 69 2.00 -4.16 14.87
CA ARG A 69 2.40 -2.79 15.27
C ARG A 69 3.91 -2.65 15.26
N ASP A 70 4.64 -3.60 15.81
CA ASP A 70 6.11 -3.58 15.84
C ASP A 70 6.71 -3.62 14.43
N PHE A 71 6.13 -4.44 13.55
CA PHE A 71 6.51 -4.48 12.14
C PHE A 71 6.35 -3.11 11.46
N PHE A 72 5.20 -2.46 11.60
CA PHE A 72 4.98 -1.12 11.02
C PHE A 72 5.79 -0.04 11.73
N GLN A 73 6.05 -0.19 13.03
CA GLN A 73 6.89 0.74 13.78
C GLN A 73 8.33 0.74 13.25
N ALA A 74 8.86 -0.40 12.80
CA ALA A 74 10.18 -0.45 12.15
C ALA A 74 10.23 0.39 10.86
N PHE A 75 9.18 0.36 10.05
CA PHE A 75 9.08 1.23 8.86
C PHE A 75 8.89 2.71 9.22
N ARG A 76 8.19 3.03 10.31
CA ARG A 76 8.09 4.41 10.81
C ARG A 76 9.40 4.94 11.38
N THR A 77 10.34 4.07 11.76
CA THR A 77 11.70 4.51 12.08
C THR A 77 12.51 4.81 10.82
N LEU A 78 12.29 4.03 9.76
CA LEU A 78 12.91 4.25 8.44
C LEU A 78 12.38 5.52 7.76
N PHE A 79 11.07 5.74 7.87
CA PHE A 79 10.35 6.91 7.38
C PHE A 79 9.76 7.66 8.59
N PRO A 80 10.59 8.40 9.34
CA PRO A 80 10.12 9.13 10.51
C PRO A 80 9.18 10.26 10.09
N PRO A 81 8.14 10.58 10.88
CA PRO A 81 7.31 11.75 10.63
C PRO A 81 8.13 13.04 10.74
N ASP A 82 7.72 14.05 9.98
CA ASP A 82 8.36 15.38 9.94
C ASP A 82 9.86 15.30 9.64
N ALA A 83 10.25 14.51 8.63
CA ALA A 83 11.64 14.31 8.23
C ALA A 83 12.06 15.19 7.04
N GLY A 84 11.32 16.25 6.76
CA GLY A 84 11.62 17.17 5.65
C GLY A 84 11.14 16.69 4.28
N TYR A 85 10.10 15.85 4.24
CA TYR A 85 9.50 15.39 2.99
C TYR A 85 9.00 16.57 2.14
N HIS A 86 9.11 16.41 0.83
CA HIS A 86 8.58 17.37 -0.13
C HIS A 86 7.05 17.35 -0.14
N HIS A 87 6.43 16.19 -0.06
CA HIS A 87 4.98 16.04 0.01
C HIS A 87 4.35 16.75 1.22
N ASP A 88 5.11 16.94 2.30
CA ASP A 88 4.64 17.66 3.49
C ASP A 88 4.74 19.20 3.36
N GLN A 89 5.29 19.72 2.24
CA GLN A 89 5.38 21.15 1.90
C GLN A 89 4.06 21.61 1.28
N MET A 90 3.03 21.78 2.11
CA MET A 90 1.65 22.08 1.71
C MET A 90 1.53 23.30 0.78
N GLU A 91 2.42 24.29 0.93
CA GLU A 91 2.47 25.47 0.07
C GLU A 91 2.81 25.15 -1.39
N ARG A 92 3.42 23.98 -1.65
CA ARG A 92 3.80 23.51 -2.99
C ARG A 92 2.78 22.53 -3.61
N ARG A 93 1.75 22.14 -2.86
CA ARG A 93 0.69 21.22 -3.32
C ARG A 93 -0.37 21.98 -4.10
N GLU A 94 -0.15 22.14 -5.40
CA GLU A 94 -1.04 22.90 -6.30
C GLU A 94 -2.39 22.21 -6.57
N GLU A 95 -2.48 20.90 -6.32
CA GLU A 95 -3.68 20.10 -6.47
C GLU A 95 -4.70 20.25 -5.32
N LEU A 96 -4.30 20.90 -4.22
CA LEU A 96 -5.15 21.17 -3.06
C LEU A 96 -5.63 22.61 -3.04
N SER A 97 -6.91 22.82 -2.72
CA SER A 97 -7.44 24.13 -2.33
C SER A 97 -6.85 24.59 -0.99
N GLU A 98 -6.94 25.88 -0.68
CA GLU A 98 -6.47 26.41 0.61
C GLU A 98 -7.23 25.80 1.80
N GLU A 99 -8.52 25.52 1.65
CA GLU A 99 -9.31 24.80 2.65
C GLU A 99 -8.79 23.36 2.84
N GLN A 100 -8.46 22.67 1.74
CA GLN A 100 -7.89 21.32 1.81
C GLN A 100 -6.52 21.35 2.49
N LYS A 101 -5.62 22.27 2.11
CA LYS A 101 -4.29 22.43 2.73
C LYS A 101 -4.36 22.67 4.24
N SER A 102 -5.39 23.36 4.73
CA SER A 102 -5.57 23.63 6.16
C SER A 102 -5.90 22.38 6.99
N THR A 103 -6.42 21.32 6.35
CA THR A 103 -6.88 20.10 7.03
C THR A 103 -6.10 18.84 6.64
N GLU A 104 -5.35 18.89 5.54
CA GLU A 104 -4.55 17.76 5.07
C GLU A 104 -3.41 17.45 6.06
N PRO A 105 -3.27 16.19 6.51
CA PRO A 105 -2.17 15.80 7.36
C PRO A 105 -0.84 15.80 6.60
N ARG A 106 0.25 16.10 7.31
CA ARG A 106 1.61 15.79 6.86
C ARG A 106 1.86 14.29 7.03
N ASN A 107 1.71 13.55 5.94
CA ASN A 107 1.62 12.09 5.96
C ASN A 107 2.51 11.41 4.90
N ALA A 108 3.51 12.11 4.35
CA ALA A 108 4.46 11.51 3.41
C ALA A 108 5.10 10.22 3.95
N ASP A 109 5.45 10.21 5.25
CA ASP A 109 5.94 9.04 5.99
C ASP A 109 5.00 7.83 5.89
N SER A 110 3.70 8.09 5.87
CA SER A 110 2.63 7.11 5.88
C SER A 110 2.44 6.50 4.49
N HIS A 111 2.52 7.33 3.44
CA HIS A 111 2.56 6.85 2.07
C HIS A 111 3.79 5.96 1.80
N LEU A 112 4.98 6.43 2.21
CA LEU A 112 6.21 5.65 2.05
C LEU A 112 6.18 4.36 2.87
N THR A 113 5.62 4.39 4.09
CA THR A 113 5.41 3.19 4.91
C THR A 113 4.44 2.23 4.24
N PHE A 114 3.32 2.71 3.67
CA PHE A 114 2.36 1.88 2.94
C PHE A 114 3.05 1.11 1.79
N ILE A 115 3.78 1.84 0.95
CA ILE A 115 4.50 1.29 -0.21
C ILE A 115 5.64 0.36 0.25
N GLY A 116 6.47 0.83 1.18
CA GLY A 116 7.67 0.15 1.65
C GLY A 116 7.38 -1.12 2.45
N ALA A 117 6.33 -1.13 3.26
CA ALA A 117 5.89 -2.29 4.02
C ALA A 117 5.12 -3.32 3.16
N GLY A 118 4.78 -2.95 1.92
CA GLY A 118 4.05 -3.81 1.00
C GLY A 118 2.59 -4.01 1.45
N MET A 119 1.96 -2.95 1.94
CA MET A 119 0.52 -2.92 2.16
C MET A 119 -0.22 -2.97 0.82
N VAL A 120 -1.49 -3.38 0.87
CA VAL A 120 -2.32 -3.50 -0.32
C VAL A 120 -3.67 -2.84 -0.11
N SER A 121 -4.21 -2.22 -1.15
CA SER A 121 -5.58 -1.68 -1.13
C SER A 121 -6.64 -2.78 -1.22
N CYS A 122 -6.30 -3.93 -1.77
CA CYS A 122 -7.23 -5.01 -2.07
C CYS A 122 -6.61 -6.37 -1.73
N VAL A 123 -7.33 -7.22 -0.99
CA VAL A 123 -6.84 -8.53 -0.55
C VAL A 123 -7.96 -9.56 -0.42
N SER A 124 -7.68 -10.80 -0.83
CA SER A 124 -8.58 -11.94 -0.64
C SER A 124 -8.19 -12.78 0.57
N TYR A 125 -9.19 -13.20 1.34
CA TYR A 125 -9.04 -14.14 2.44
C TYR A 125 -10.02 -15.29 2.30
N GLU A 126 -9.54 -16.50 2.63
CA GLU A 126 -10.41 -17.59 3.02
C GLU A 126 -11.09 -17.24 4.36
N GLN A 127 -12.37 -17.59 4.48
CA GLN A 127 -13.21 -17.34 5.66
C GLN A 127 -13.58 -18.66 6.38
N ASP A 128 -12.68 -19.64 6.30
CA ASP A 128 -12.76 -20.95 6.96
C ASP A 128 -12.77 -20.85 8.49
N ASP A 129 -12.00 -19.91 9.04
CA ASP A 129 -11.95 -19.61 10.47
C ASP A 129 -12.56 -18.23 10.75
N PRO A 130 -13.73 -18.15 11.40
CA PRO A 130 -14.38 -16.90 11.78
C PRO A 130 -13.58 -16.07 12.80
N GLN A 131 -12.69 -16.69 13.58
CA GLN A 131 -11.85 -16.00 14.55
C GLN A 131 -10.55 -15.46 13.94
N ARG A 132 -10.16 -15.94 12.75
CA ARG A 132 -8.97 -15.41 12.06
C ARG A 132 -9.20 -13.94 11.69
N PRO A 133 -8.35 -13.01 12.15
CA PRO A 133 -8.56 -11.58 11.94
C PRO A 133 -8.23 -11.17 10.50
N VAL A 134 -8.86 -10.09 10.04
CA VAL A 134 -8.47 -9.39 8.81
C VAL A 134 -8.02 -7.99 9.17
N TRP A 135 -6.70 -7.80 9.16
CA TRP A 135 -6.07 -6.59 9.64
C TRP A 135 -6.11 -5.48 8.58
N PHE A 136 -6.88 -4.45 8.88
CA PHE A 136 -6.77 -3.13 8.28
C PHE A 136 -5.84 -2.29 9.14
N VAL A 137 -4.79 -1.75 8.53
CA VAL A 137 -3.80 -0.91 9.18
C VAL A 137 -3.96 0.50 8.68
N ASP A 138 -4.08 1.43 9.62
CA ASP A 138 -4.09 2.85 9.37
C ASP A 138 -2.74 3.43 9.78
N LEU A 139 -2.10 4.16 8.88
CA LEU A 139 -0.80 4.77 9.18
C LEU A 139 -0.93 6.22 9.61
N ASP A 140 -2.05 6.90 9.29
CA ASP A 140 -2.31 8.31 9.61
C ASP A 140 -3.71 8.59 10.19
N GLY A 141 -4.23 7.66 10.99
CA GLY A 141 -5.62 7.64 11.43
C GLY A 141 -6.08 8.83 12.29
N THR A 142 -5.15 9.66 12.75
CA THR A 142 -5.40 10.89 13.51
C THR A 142 -4.52 12.03 13.00
N ASN A 143 -5.09 13.24 12.92
CA ASN A 143 -4.36 14.49 12.68
C ASN A 143 -4.58 15.42 13.88
N GLY A 144 -3.59 15.56 14.76
CA GLY A 144 -3.78 16.23 16.05
C GLY A 144 -4.91 15.58 16.87
N PRO A 145 -5.91 16.34 17.36
CA PRO A 145 -7.05 15.79 18.10
C PRO A 145 -8.08 15.09 17.19
N ASP A 146 -8.03 15.31 15.88
CA ASP A 146 -9.04 14.85 14.95
C ASP A 146 -8.80 13.39 14.53
N ARG A 147 -9.88 12.60 14.55
CA ARG A 147 -9.86 11.21 14.10
C ARG A 147 -10.40 11.13 12.68
N ARG A 148 -9.60 10.59 11.77
CA ARG A 148 -10.00 10.42 10.37
C ARG A 148 -11.13 9.41 10.25
N ARG A 149 -11.96 9.57 9.23
CA ARG A 149 -13.00 8.60 8.87
C ARG A 149 -12.46 7.68 7.79
N ARG A 150 -12.55 6.38 8.02
CA ARG A 150 -12.19 5.35 7.04
C ARG A 150 -13.41 4.62 6.56
N ARG A 151 -13.44 4.44 5.24
CA ARG A 151 -14.39 3.61 4.52
C ARG A 151 -13.66 2.38 3.97
N THR A 152 -14.28 1.22 4.05
CA THR A 152 -13.78 -0.01 3.46
C THR A 152 -14.94 -0.90 3.05
N SER A 153 -14.76 -1.73 2.02
CA SER A 153 -15.81 -2.65 1.56
C SER A 153 -15.33 -4.08 1.55
N VAL A 154 -16.27 -5.02 1.74
CA VAL A 154 -16.01 -6.45 1.72
C VAL A 154 -16.99 -7.13 0.78
N ILE A 155 -16.47 -7.94 -0.15
CA ILE A 155 -17.27 -8.75 -1.06
C ILE A 155 -17.15 -10.22 -0.64
N GLY A 156 -18.25 -10.84 -0.24
CA GLY A 156 -18.35 -12.27 0.03
C GLY A 156 -18.74 -13.02 -1.24
N TYR A 157 -18.01 -14.09 -1.57
CA TYR A 157 -18.25 -14.92 -2.75
C TYR A 157 -17.91 -16.39 -2.50
N ASN A 158 -18.50 -17.29 -3.28
CA ASN A 158 -18.27 -18.72 -3.16
C ASN A 158 -17.04 -19.12 -3.95
N GLU A 159 -16.93 -18.60 -5.18
CA GLU A 159 -15.85 -18.95 -6.08
C GLU A 159 -15.33 -17.87 -7.00
N GLU A 160 -14.11 -18.10 -7.46
CA GLU A 160 -13.42 -17.31 -8.45
C GLU A 160 -13.44 -18.07 -9.78
N GLU A 161 -13.90 -17.39 -10.81
CA GLU A 161 -13.80 -17.83 -12.19
C GLU A 161 -12.78 -16.93 -12.90
N LEU A 162 -11.67 -17.52 -13.37
CA LEU A 162 -10.78 -16.82 -14.28
C LEU A 162 -11.47 -16.73 -15.65
N VAL A 163 -11.79 -15.51 -16.08
CA VAL A 163 -12.47 -15.24 -17.34
C VAL A 163 -11.47 -15.11 -18.49
N ALA A 164 -10.38 -14.36 -18.27
CA ALA A 164 -9.37 -14.11 -19.28
C ALA A 164 -8.00 -13.80 -18.66
N ARG A 165 -6.95 -13.93 -19.47
CA ARG A 165 -5.62 -13.38 -19.20
C ARG A 165 -5.14 -12.62 -20.42
N GLU A 166 -4.63 -11.42 -20.18
CA GLU A 166 -4.11 -10.54 -21.22
C GLU A 166 -2.73 -10.02 -20.85
N SER A 167 -1.94 -9.68 -21.87
CA SER A 167 -0.66 -9.01 -21.72
C SER A 167 -0.81 -7.59 -22.26
N LEU A 168 -0.51 -6.60 -21.43
CA LEU A 168 -0.56 -5.19 -21.79
C LEU A 168 0.83 -4.57 -21.61
N GLU A 169 1.13 -3.55 -22.41
CA GLU A 169 2.36 -2.79 -22.31
C GLU A 169 2.08 -1.38 -21.79
N VAL A 170 2.89 -0.94 -20.83
CA VAL A 170 2.84 0.42 -20.30
C VAL A 170 4.10 1.17 -20.72
N PRO A 171 4.00 2.29 -21.44
CA PRO A 171 5.16 3.10 -21.78
C PRO A 171 5.79 3.70 -20.51
N VAL A 172 7.12 3.71 -20.46
CA VAL A 172 7.90 4.30 -19.37
C VAL A 172 8.97 5.24 -19.92
N SER A 173 9.38 6.23 -19.15
CA SER A 173 10.45 7.13 -19.59
C SER A 173 11.81 6.42 -19.61
N ALA A 174 12.79 7.05 -20.27
CA ALA A 174 14.17 6.58 -20.27
C ALA A 174 14.90 6.81 -18.93
N HIS A 175 14.28 7.49 -17.97
CA HIS A 175 14.89 7.76 -16.67
C HIS A 175 14.99 6.47 -15.83
N PRO A 176 16.11 6.24 -15.12
CA PRO A 176 16.27 5.03 -14.31
C PRO A 176 15.23 4.92 -13.19
N VAL A 177 14.95 6.04 -12.50
CA VAL A 177 13.92 6.14 -11.47
C VAL A 177 12.76 6.92 -12.04
N ASP A 178 11.59 6.31 -12.09
CA ASP A 178 10.37 6.90 -12.65
C ASP A 178 9.13 6.24 -12.06
N SER A 179 8.01 6.94 -12.13
CA SER A 179 6.70 6.49 -11.68
C SER A 179 5.66 6.84 -12.73
N VAL A 180 4.85 5.88 -13.14
CA VAL A 180 3.78 6.06 -14.12
C VAL A 180 2.43 5.91 -13.44
N ASN A 181 1.59 6.93 -13.58
CA ASN A 181 0.19 6.92 -13.17
C ASN A 181 -0.61 6.07 -14.16
N LEU A 182 -1.05 4.87 -13.77
CA LEU A 182 -1.81 3.99 -14.67
C LEU A 182 -3.27 4.44 -14.84
N ARG A 183 -3.73 5.40 -14.03
CA ARG A 183 -5.02 6.08 -14.17
C ARG A 183 -4.97 7.27 -15.14
N ASP A 184 -3.79 7.71 -15.58
CA ASP A 184 -3.68 8.80 -16.56
C ASP A 184 -4.25 8.36 -17.92
N ASP A 185 -5.24 9.09 -18.42
CA ASP A 185 -5.92 8.81 -19.69
C ASP A 185 -4.94 8.74 -20.87
N ARG A 186 -3.81 9.46 -20.80
CA ARG A 186 -2.76 9.41 -21.84
C ARG A 186 -2.03 8.07 -21.89
N VAL A 187 -2.04 7.32 -20.79
CA VAL A 187 -1.52 5.95 -20.72
C VAL A 187 -2.59 4.96 -21.24
N GLY A 188 -3.87 5.28 -21.05
CA GLY A 188 -5.00 4.49 -21.54
C GLY A 188 -5.14 3.11 -20.89
N PHE A 189 -4.41 2.83 -19.81
CA PHE A 189 -4.36 1.49 -19.20
C PHE A 189 -5.68 1.13 -18.50
N LEU A 190 -6.19 1.98 -17.61
CA LEU A 190 -7.46 1.71 -16.93
C LEU A 190 -8.65 1.70 -17.88
N GLU A 191 -8.66 2.55 -18.92
CA GLU A 191 -9.71 2.56 -19.94
C GLU A 191 -9.80 1.20 -20.65
N GLN A 192 -8.66 0.68 -21.13
CA GLN A 192 -8.58 -0.65 -21.74
C GLN A 192 -9.11 -1.75 -20.79
N LEU A 193 -8.73 -1.71 -19.51
CA LEU A 193 -9.23 -2.68 -18.53
C LEU A 193 -10.75 -2.58 -18.32
N GLN A 194 -11.28 -1.36 -18.30
CA GLN A 194 -12.71 -1.11 -18.12
C GLN A 194 -13.54 -1.55 -19.34
N GLU A 195 -13.00 -1.42 -20.55
CA GLU A 195 -13.59 -1.99 -21.77
C GLU A 195 -13.64 -3.51 -21.69
N ARG A 196 -12.51 -4.15 -21.32
CA ARG A 196 -12.46 -5.61 -21.15
C ARG A 196 -13.43 -6.12 -20.09
N ILE A 197 -13.59 -5.42 -18.96
CA ILE A 197 -14.60 -5.74 -17.95
C ILE A 197 -16.00 -5.77 -18.55
N ARG A 198 -16.33 -4.78 -19.40
CA ARG A 198 -17.62 -4.68 -20.08
C ARG A 198 -17.81 -5.82 -21.08
N ASP A 199 -16.83 -6.08 -21.92
CA ASP A 199 -16.85 -7.15 -22.93
C ASP A 199 -17.01 -8.53 -22.29
N TYR A 200 -16.32 -8.75 -21.18
CA TYR A 200 -16.39 -9.98 -20.40
C TYR A 200 -17.61 -10.07 -19.49
N GLY A 201 -18.43 -9.03 -19.37
CA GLY A 201 -19.60 -9.00 -18.50
C GLY A 201 -19.25 -9.30 -17.03
N ILE A 202 -18.14 -8.75 -16.53
CA ILE A 202 -17.74 -8.91 -15.12
C ILE A 202 -18.41 -7.81 -14.31
N THR A 203 -19.44 -8.17 -13.54
CA THR A 203 -20.17 -7.23 -12.68
C THR A 203 -19.56 -7.14 -11.27
N LYS A 204 -19.13 -8.28 -10.73
CA LYS A 204 -18.45 -8.40 -9.44
C LYS A 204 -17.24 -9.31 -9.57
N GLY A 205 -16.08 -8.85 -9.14
CA GLY A 205 -14.84 -9.55 -9.39
C GLY A 205 -13.61 -8.78 -8.96
N ARG A 206 -12.47 -9.12 -9.56
CA ARG A 206 -11.24 -8.33 -9.47
C ARG A 206 -10.39 -8.52 -10.72
N LEU A 207 -9.50 -7.57 -10.95
CA LEU A 207 -8.39 -7.71 -11.87
C LEU A 207 -7.12 -7.93 -11.08
N ASP A 208 -6.37 -8.99 -11.38
CA ASP A 208 -5.04 -9.20 -10.83
C ASP A 208 -4.02 -8.73 -11.87
N VAL A 209 -3.41 -7.56 -11.61
CA VAL A 209 -2.42 -6.94 -12.49
C VAL A 209 -1.03 -7.25 -11.95
N ARG A 210 -0.16 -7.84 -12.77
CA ARG A 210 1.18 -8.27 -12.36
C ARG A 210 2.21 -7.84 -13.37
N LEU A 211 3.42 -7.53 -12.92
CA LEU A 211 4.57 -7.41 -13.81
C LEU A 211 4.91 -8.78 -14.39
N ALA A 212 5.18 -8.83 -15.69
CA ALA A 212 5.64 -10.05 -16.34
C ALA A 212 6.90 -10.61 -15.64
N PRO A 213 7.14 -11.93 -15.66
CA PRO A 213 8.22 -12.56 -14.87
C PRO A 213 9.61 -12.00 -15.14
N ASP A 214 9.87 -11.55 -16.36
CA ASP A 214 11.12 -10.94 -16.84
C ASP A 214 11.25 -9.45 -16.50
N GLU A 215 10.15 -8.78 -16.15
CA GLU A 215 10.16 -7.39 -15.73
C GLU A 215 10.78 -7.22 -14.35
N ARG A 216 12.11 -7.06 -14.34
CA ARG A 216 12.90 -6.76 -13.15
C ARG A 216 13.03 -5.26 -12.96
N HIS A 217 13.34 -4.89 -11.73
CA HIS A 217 13.59 -3.50 -11.33
C HIS A 217 12.40 -2.54 -11.48
N ALA A 218 11.20 -3.12 -11.39
CA ALA A 218 9.95 -2.39 -11.30
C ALA A 218 9.04 -3.04 -10.25
N GLY A 219 8.09 -2.26 -9.76
CA GLY A 219 7.10 -2.64 -8.79
C GLY A 219 5.77 -1.93 -9.04
N LEU A 220 4.73 -2.40 -8.38
CA LEU A 220 3.38 -1.87 -8.45
C LEU A 220 2.89 -1.52 -7.06
N THR A 221 2.10 -0.46 -6.99
CA THR A 221 1.38 -0.05 -5.78
C THR A 221 0.06 0.60 -6.16
N VAL A 222 -0.89 0.66 -5.23
CA VAL A 222 -2.07 1.52 -5.34
C VAL A 222 -1.92 2.58 -4.26
N ASN A 223 -1.70 3.82 -4.67
CA ASN A 223 -1.39 4.92 -3.76
C ASN A 223 -1.80 6.27 -4.37
N GLU A 224 -1.43 7.37 -3.72
CA GLU A 224 -1.62 8.71 -4.27
C GLU A 224 -0.57 8.98 -5.34
N TYR A 225 -1.02 9.36 -6.53
CA TYR A 225 -0.12 9.87 -7.56
C TYR A 225 -0.02 11.39 -7.42
N GLU A 226 0.83 11.81 -6.49
CA GLU A 226 1.21 13.21 -6.28
C GLU A 226 2.69 13.38 -6.63
N THR A 227 3.04 14.49 -7.28
CA THR A 227 4.36 14.67 -7.91
C THR A 227 5.49 14.76 -6.87
N LEU A 228 5.31 15.51 -5.79
CA LEU A 228 6.27 15.66 -4.71
C LEU A 228 6.53 14.31 -4.05
N LEU A 229 5.48 13.54 -3.76
CA LEU A 229 5.60 12.21 -3.18
C LEU A 229 6.28 11.22 -4.14
N MET A 230 5.80 11.09 -5.37
CA MET A 230 6.25 10.04 -6.27
C MET A 230 7.64 10.33 -6.87
N LYS A 231 7.90 11.57 -7.30
CA LYS A 231 9.16 11.91 -7.98
C LYS A 231 10.26 12.32 -7.02
N HIS A 232 9.92 13.00 -5.93
CA HIS A 232 10.92 13.46 -4.96
C HIS A 232 11.03 12.45 -3.83
N ASP A 233 10.00 12.27 -3.00
CA ASP A 233 10.17 11.52 -1.76
C ASP A 233 10.44 10.02 -1.98
N LEU A 234 9.59 9.36 -2.77
CA LEU A 234 9.81 7.96 -3.15
C LEU A 234 11.08 7.82 -4.01
N GLY A 235 11.35 8.81 -4.87
CA GLY A 235 12.57 8.86 -5.66
C GLY A 235 13.83 8.83 -4.80
N GLU A 236 13.87 9.60 -3.71
CA GLU A 236 14.96 9.59 -2.73
C GLU A 236 15.05 8.25 -2.00
N VAL A 237 13.93 7.67 -1.55
CA VAL A 237 13.93 6.35 -0.91
C VAL A 237 14.46 5.25 -1.84
N LEU A 238 14.14 5.30 -3.13
CA LEU A 238 14.64 4.35 -4.13
C LEU A 238 16.15 4.51 -4.39
N ARG A 239 16.72 5.70 -4.15
CA ARG A 239 18.17 5.93 -4.22
C ARG A 239 18.86 5.55 -2.92
N ASN A 240 18.28 5.93 -1.78
CA ASN A 240 18.80 5.69 -0.45
C ASN A 240 17.63 5.46 0.54
N PRO A 241 17.35 4.20 0.91
CA PRO A 241 16.26 3.86 1.83
C PRO A 241 16.34 4.53 3.20
N PHE A 242 17.55 4.89 3.66
CA PHE A 242 17.80 5.47 4.97
C PHE A 242 17.86 7.00 4.96
N HIS A 243 17.58 7.64 3.82
CA HIS A 243 17.70 9.08 3.64
C HIS A 243 16.98 9.86 4.76
N TYR A 244 15.68 9.63 4.94
CA TYR A 244 14.86 10.35 5.92
C TYR A 244 15.18 10.02 7.36
N MET A 245 15.60 8.78 7.65
CA MET A 245 16.11 8.40 8.96
C MET A 245 17.38 9.20 9.30
N ALA A 246 18.30 9.32 8.35
CA ALA A 246 19.54 10.08 8.51
C ALA A 246 19.29 11.59 8.63
N GLU A 247 18.41 12.16 7.80
CA GLU A 247 18.03 13.57 7.86
C GLU A 247 17.38 13.92 9.20
N LYS A 248 16.47 13.08 9.69
CA LYS A 248 15.89 13.28 11.03
C LYS A 248 16.97 13.25 12.12
N GLY A 249 17.91 12.30 12.04
CA GLY A 249 19.04 12.22 12.99
C GLY A 249 19.92 13.48 13.00
N LYS A 250 20.24 14.04 11.83
CA LYS A 250 21.01 15.30 11.72
C LYS A 250 20.27 16.47 12.36
N HIS A 251 18.98 16.61 12.10
CA HIS A 251 18.15 17.68 12.67
C HIS A 251 18.10 17.61 14.20
N VAL A 252 17.95 16.41 14.77
CA VAL A 252 17.97 16.19 16.23
C VAL A 252 19.31 16.62 16.85
N LEU A 253 20.42 16.38 16.15
CA LEU A 253 21.76 16.78 16.63
C LEU A 253 21.97 18.30 16.54
N GLN A 254 21.41 18.95 15.52
CA GLN A 254 21.55 20.40 15.31
C GLN A 254 20.64 21.24 16.20
N ASP A 255 19.48 20.72 16.59
CA ASP A 255 18.57 21.37 17.56
C ASP A 255 18.07 20.40 18.65
N PRO A 256 18.92 20.10 19.66
CA PRO A 256 18.58 19.15 20.73
C PRO A 256 17.39 19.57 21.58
N ARG A 257 17.05 20.87 21.61
CA ARG A 257 15.96 21.42 22.43
C ARG A 257 14.58 21.23 21.80
N SER A 258 14.53 20.96 20.50
CA SER A 258 13.29 20.67 19.77
C SER A 258 12.71 19.28 20.05
N VAL A 259 13.40 18.45 20.84
CA VAL A 259 13.09 17.01 21.01
C VAL A 259 12.97 16.63 22.49
N PRO A 260 11.92 15.88 22.91
CA PRO A 260 11.81 15.38 24.29
C PRO A 260 13.05 14.54 24.69
N GLY A 261 13.58 14.74 25.89
CA GLY A 261 14.88 14.21 26.34
C GLY A 261 15.08 12.68 26.28
N LYS A 262 14.03 11.89 26.01
CA LYS A 262 14.13 10.43 25.81
C LYS A 262 14.52 10.00 24.39
N THR A 263 14.57 10.92 23.42
CA THR A 263 14.82 10.60 21.99
C THR A 263 16.27 10.88 21.55
N LEU A 264 17.03 11.64 22.34
CA LEU A 264 18.44 11.96 22.04
C LEU A 264 19.36 10.74 22.06
N SER A 265 19.04 9.69 22.84
CA SER A 265 19.78 8.42 22.83
C SER A 265 19.45 7.52 21.63
N TYR A 266 18.37 7.80 20.89
CA TYR A 266 17.87 6.95 19.79
C TYR A 266 18.56 7.20 18.45
N ALA A 267 19.04 8.42 18.18
CA ALA A 267 19.44 8.82 16.82
C ALA A 267 20.77 8.19 16.34
N GLN A 268 21.71 7.88 17.24
CA GLN A 268 23.07 7.45 16.84
C GLN A 268 23.31 5.94 16.89
N TYR A 269 22.51 5.17 17.64
CA TYR A 269 22.76 3.75 17.89
C TYR A 269 21.71 2.78 17.32
N ASP A 270 20.57 3.29 16.84
CA ASP A 270 19.40 2.43 16.55
C ASP A 270 19.26 2.06 15.07
N GLY A 271 20.00 2.69 14.14
CA GLY A 271 19.94 2.33 12.71
C GLY A 271 20.33 0.88 12.44
N VAL A 272 21.33 0.36 13.17
CA VAL A 272 21.75 -1.05 13.09
C VAL A 272 20.74 -1.97 13.76
N GLN A 273 20.12 -1.57 14.88
CA GLN A 273 19.07 -2.38 15.52
C GLN A 273 17.77 -2.40 14.71
N VAL A 274 17.41 -1.29 14.05
CA VAL A 274 16.31 -1.19 13.10
C VAL A 274 16.58 -2.07 11.89
N LEU A 275 17.80 -2.02 11.37
CA LEU A 275 18.23 -2.90 10.28
C LEU A 275 18.18 -4.37 10.71
N ASN A 276 18.66 -4.71 11.90
CA ASN A 276 18.60 -6.07 12.44
C ASN A 276 17.16 -6.53 12.62
N LYS A 277 16.30 -5.73 13.26
CA LYS A 277 14.85 -6.02 13.38
C LYS A 277 14.20 -6.22 12.02
N LEU A 278 14.48 -5.35 11.05
CA LEU A 278 13.98 -5.48 9.69
C LEU A 278 14.52 -6.78 9.05
N MET A 279 15.81 -7.08 9.17
CA MET A 279 16.43 -8.29 8.61
C MET A 279 15.89 -9.59 9.24
N ASP A 280 15.66 -9.61 10.55
CA ASP A 280 15.00 -10.69 11.27
C ASP A 280 13.56 -10.85 10.77
N LEU A 281 12.82 -9.73 10.64
CA LEU A 281 11.50 -9.66 10.01
C LEU A 281 11.51 -10.06 8.53
N PHE A 282 12.65 -10.03 7.85
CA PHE A 282 12.82 -10.48 6.47
C PHE A 282 13.32 -11.93 6.36
N GLY A 283 13.63 -12.59 7.47
CA GLY A 283 14.13 -13.97 7.52
C GLY A 283 15.58 -14.10 7.02
N VAL A 284 16.40 -13.06 7.17
CA VAL A 284 17.80 -13.05 6.74
C VAL A 284 18.69 -13.39 7.95
N SER A 285 19.41 -14.52 7.90
CA SER A 285 20.25 -15.01 9.01
C SER A 285 21.35 -14.02 9.45
N GLU A 286 21.66 -13.98 10.74
CA GLU A 286 22.69 -13.13 11.39
C GLU A 286 24.05 -13.10 10.64
N SER A 287 24.49 -14.22 10.05
CA SER A 287 25.78 -14.35 9.34
C SER A 287 25.89 -13.61 8.00
N VAL A 288 24.78 -13.03 7.51
CA VAL A 288 24.73 -12.22 6.28
C VAL A 288 24.80 -10.73 6.62
N VAL A 289 24.41 -10.31 7.83
CA VAL A 289 24.31 -8.90 8.27
C VAL A 289 25.66 -8.17 8.17
N GLU A 290 26.73 -8.73 8.74
CA GLU A 290 28.07 -8.11 8.69
C GLU A 290 28.63 -8.02 7.25
N ARG A 291 28.31 -9.00 6.40
CA ARG A 291 28.68 -8.97 4.97
C ARG A 291 27.78 -8.05 4.14
N LEU A 292 26.55 -7.80 4.58
CA LEU A 292 25.59 -6.93 3.91
C LEU A 292 25.85 -5.46 4.25
N LEU A 293 26.20 -5.13 5.50
CA LEU A 293 26.55 -3.78 5.95
C LEU A 293 27.67 -3.15 5.09
N ASN A 294 28.74 -3.91 4.80
CA ASN A 294 29.81 -3.46 3.88
C ASN A 294 29.40 -3.41 2.40
N ARG A 295 28.24 -3.96 2.05
CA ARG A 295 27.72 -4.08 0.67
C ARG A 295 26.46 -3.26 0.44
N MET A 296 25.91 -2.57 1.44
CA MET A 296 24.67 -1.77 1.33
C MET A 296 24.84 -0.51 0.50
N LEU A 297 26.07 -0.02 0.35
CA LEU A 297 26.42 0.99 -0.66
C LEU A 297 26.31 0.45 -2.11
N ALA A 298 26.09 -0.86 -2.29
CA ALA A 298 26.03 -1.55 -3.57
C ALA A 298 24.74 -2.40 -3.77
N PHE A 299 23.76 -2.34 -2.86
CA PHE A 299 22.51 -3.10 -2.95
C PHE A 299 21.33 -2.22 -3.40
N PRO A 300 20.49 -2.65 -4.37
CA PRO A 300 19.35 -1.85 -4.81
C PRO A 300 18.28 -1.73 -3.71
N ALA A 301 17.82 -0.51 -3.44
CA ALA A 301 16.73 -0.15 -2.51
C ALA A 301 15.48 -1.03 -2.65
N SER A 302 15.23 -1.57 -3.84
CA SER A 302 14.12 -2.49 -4.12
C SER A 302 14.14 -3.82 -3.39
N ARG A 303 15.26 -4.19 -2.74
CA ARG A 303 15.29 -5.36 -1.85
C ARG A 303 14.92 -5.01 -0.41
N PHE A 304 14.98 -3.73 -0.06
CA PHE A 304 14.64 -3.21 1.26
C PHE A 304 13.16 -2.82 1.35
N LEU A 305 12.63 -2.22 0.28
CA LEU A 305 11.20 -2.00 0.11
C LEU A 305 10.52 -3.30 -0.31
N ARG A 306 9.40 -3.66 0.33
CA ARG A 306 8.54 -4.79 -0.05
C ARG A 306 7.64 -4.44 -1.24
N MET A 307 8.22 -3.77 -2.23
CA MET A 307 7.53 -3.36 -3.46
C MET A 307 6.89 -4.58 -4.11
N LYS A 308 5.58 -4.49 -4.31
CA LYS A 308 4.81 -5.61 -4.86
C LYS A 308 5.09 -5.73 -6.34
N ARG A 309 5.03 -6.97 -6.83
CA ARG A 309 5.06 -7.26 -8.28
C ARG A 309 3.68 -7.32 -8.90
N GLY A 310 2.64 -7.15 -8.10
CA GLY A 310 1.26 -7.19 -8.56
C GLY A 310 0.33 -6.51 -7.57
N ILE A 311 -0.76 -6.00 -8.10
CA ILE A 311 -1.85 -5.34 -7.39
C ILE A 311 -3.16 -5.99 -7.83
N SER A 312 -4.17 -5.91 -6.96
CA SER A 312 -5.52 -6.33 -7.29
C SER A 312 -6.42 -5.10 -7.36
N LEU A 313 -7.21 -4.99 -8.42
CA LEU A 313 -8.17 -3.91 -8.63
C LEU A 313 -9.58 -4.49 -8.47
N PRO A 314 -10.38 -4.06 -7.49
CA PRO A 314 -11.72 -4.61 -7.28
C PRO A 314 -12.66 -4.16 -8.40
N VAL A 315 -13.55 -5.06 -8.82
CA VAL A 315 -14.63 -4.77 -9.77
C VAL A 315 -15.97 -4.93 -9.06
N MET A 316 -16.79 -3.88 -9.05
CA MET A 316 -18.11 -3.86 -8.45
C MET A 316 -19.10 -3.09 -9.30
N ASP A 317 -20.38 -3.41 -9.19
CA ASP A 317 -21.51 -2.72 -9.82
C ASP A 317 -22.19 -1.72 -8.85
N GLU A 318 -21.40 -1.12 -7.96
CA GLU A 318 -21.88 -0.13 -6.99
C GLU A 318 -22.37 1.13 -7.72
N GLY A 319 -23.66 1.45 -7.57
CA GLY A 319 -24.30 2.62 -8.17
C GLY A 319 -25.05 2.34 -9.48
N GLU A 320 -24.68 1.29 -10.22
CA GLU A 320 -25.35 0.89 -11.47
C GLU A 320 -25.38 -0.65 -11.59
N PRO A 321 -26.41 -1.31 -11.02
CA PRO A 321 -26.50 -2.77 -10.99
C PRO A 321 -26.37 -3.39 -12.38
N GLY A 322 -25.50 -4.40 -12.51
CA GLY A 322 -25.22 -5.05 -13.78
C GLY A 322 -24.10 -4.40 -14.60
N THR A 323 -23.58 -3.23 -14.21
CA THR A 323 -22.45 -2.57 -14.88
C THR A 323 -21.23 -2.57 -13.95
N GLY A 324 -20.34 -3.54 -14.11
CA GLY A 324 -19.12 -3.63 -13.30
C GLY A 324 -18.11 -2.54 -13.63
N ARG A 325 -17.56 -1.92 -12.58
CA ARG A 325 -16.55 -0.86 -12.68
C ARG A 325 -15.38 -1.16 -11.77
N ILE A 326 -14.18 -0.75 -12.18
CA ILE A 326 -13.03 -0.70 -11.28
C ILE A 326 -13.34 0.34 -10.21
N VAL A 327 -13.22 -0.05 -8.94
CA VAL A 327 -13.52 0.83 -7.80
C VAL A 327 -12.25 1.23 -7.07
N GLU A 328 -12.14 2.52 -6.77
CA GLU A 328 -10.96 3.14 -6.16
C GLU A 328 -11.37 4.31 -5.25
N GLY A 329 -10.49 4.65 -4.31
CA GLY A 329 -10.65 5.87 -3.52
C GLY A 329 -10.38 7.12 -4.35
N THR A 330 -10.88 8.28 -3.88
CA THR A 330 -10.76 9.58 -4.58
C THR A 330 -9.34 9.85 -5.09
N TYR A 331 -8.35 9.65 -4.22
CA TYR A 331 -6.93 9.91 -4.50
C TYR A 331 -6.13 8.65 -4.86
N GLN A 332 -6.76 7.47 -4.87
CA GLN A 332 -6.06 6.25 -5.24
C GLN A 332 -5.82 6.23 -6.75
N SER A 333 -4.62 5.76 -7.09
CA SER A 333 -4.26 5.38 -8.44
C SER A 333 -3.37 4.13 -8.39
N PRO A 334 -3.53 3.18 -9.33
CA PRO A 334 -2.51 2.19 -9.61
C PRO A 334 -1.25 2.85 -10.22
N ILE A 335 -0.09 2.56 -9.65
CA ILE A 335 1.18 3.21 -10.01
C ILE A 335 2.21 2.14 -10.33
N LEU A 336 2.83 2.27 -11.50
CA LEU A 336 4.03 1.53 -11.88
C LEU A 336 5.25 2.33 -11.46
N VAL A 337 6.13 1.73 -10.67
CA VAL A 337 7.38 2.35 -10.22
C VAL A 337 8.55 1.59 -10.83
N GLN A 338 9.48 2.28 -11.49
CA GLN A 338 10.75 1.72 -11.96
C GLN A 338 11.93 2.38 -11.26
N TRP A 339 12.98 1.59 -11.01
CA TRP A 339 14.26 2.05 -10.46
C TRP A 339 15.47 1.58 -11.28
N LYS A 340 15.19 1.04 -12.47
CA LYS A 340 16.14 0.89 -13.56
C LYS A 340 15.40 1.08 -14.87
N LYS A 341 16.06 1.64 -15.89
CA LYS A 341 15.49 1.82 -17.22
C LYS A 341 15.02 0.46 -17.81
N SER A 342 13.87 0.44 -18.49
CA SER A 342 13.48 -0.70 -19.32
C SER A 342 14.31 -0.75 -20.61
N HIS A 343 14.47 -1.95 -21.19
CA HIS A 343 15.23 -2.08 -22.44
C HIS A 343 14.47 -1.50 -23.65
N GLU A 344 13.13 -1.57 -23.63
CA GLU A 344 12.28 -1.30 -24.79
C GLU A 344 11.42 -0.02 -24.64
N GLY A 345 11.63 0.77 -23.58
CA GLY A 345 10.81 1.97 -23.32
C GLY A 345 9.39 1.66 -22.86
N SER A 346 9.05 0.38 -22.66
CA SER A 346 7.80 -0.09 -22.07
C SER A 346 8.08 -1.08 -20.95
N ARG A 347 7.03 -1.41 -20.18
CA ARG A 347 6.99 -2.47 -19.18
C ARG A 347 5.78 -3.36 -19.45
N ARG A 348 5.99 -4.68 -19.47
CA ARG A 348 4.92 -5.64 -19.71
C ARG A 348 4.18 -6.05 -18.43
N MET A 349 2.86 -6.05 -18.51
CA MET A 349 1.96 -6.42 -17.44
C MET A 349 1.08 -7.60 -17.88
N GLU A 350 0.96 -8.60 -17.01
CA GLU A 350 0.00 -9.69 -17.14
C GLU A 350 -1.23 -9.35 -16.29
N VAL A 351 -2.40 -9.32 -16.92
CA VAL A 351 -3.67 -9.01 -16.28
C VAL A 351 -4.56 -10.23 -16.31
N SER A 352 -5.02 -10.68 -15.13
CA SER A 352 -6.04 -11.73 -15.01
C SER A 352 -7.37 -11.12 -14.64
N PHE A 353 -8.40 -11.44 -15.42
CA PHE A 353 -9.78 -11.00 -15.20
C PHE A 353 -10.52 -12.09 -14.42
N VAL A 354 -10.96 -11.76 -13.21
CA VAL A 354 -11.60 -12.74 -12.30
C VAL A 354 -13.03 -12.30 -12.00
N ARG A 355 -13.99 -13.20 -12.23
CA ARG A 355 -15.40 -13.03 -11.84
C ARG A 355 -15.68 -13.79 -10.56
N PHE A 356 -16.51 -13.22 -9.69
CA PHE A 356 -16.99 -13.88 -8.48
C PHE A 356 -18.35 -14.52 -8.70
N ARG A 357 -18.57 -15.70 -8.08
CA ARG A 357 -19.84 -16.46 -8.12
C ARG A 357 -20.24 -16.97 -6.75
#